data_AF-Q8HX80-F1
#
_entry.id   AF-Q8HX80-F1
#
_cell.length_a   1.000
_cell.length_b   1.000
_cell.length_c   1.000
_cell.angle_alpha   90.00
_cell.angle_beta   90.00
_cell.angle_gamma   90.00
#
_symmetry.space_group_name_H-M   'P 1'
#
loop_
_entity.id
_entity.type
_entity.pdbx_description
1 polymer ?
#
loop_
_entity_poly.entity_id
_entity_poly.type
_entity_poly.pdbx_seq_one_letter_code
_entity_poly.pdbx_strand_id
1 'polypeptide(L)' 'DELFSVELKKREAVWRLPEFGNFAHFDPQNGLASIAVIKAHLDVLVERSNRTRATN' A
#
# COMPACT_ATOMS: atom_id res chain seq x y z
N ASP A 1 1.30 -15.37 -3.31
CA ASP A 1 0.15 -15.34 -2.39
C ASP A 1 0.06 -14.03 -1.64
N GLU A 2 -1.16 -13.61 -1.28
CA GLU A 2 -1.44 -12.36 -0.56
C GLU A 2 -2.00 -12.70 0.83
N LEU A 3 -1.54 -12.05 1.89
CA LEU A 3 -1.99 -12.29 3.26
C LEU A 3 -3.21 -11.42 3.61
N PHE A 4 -3.12 -10.14 3.30
CA PHE A 4 -4.16 -9.14 3.52
C PHE A 4 -3.96 -7.95 2.59
N SER A 5 -5.00 -7.13 2.47
CA SER A 5 -4.99 -5.82 1.83
C SER A 5 -5.43 -4.74 2.82
N VAL A 6 -5.22 -3.46 2.50
CA VAL A 6 -5.74 -2.34 3.30
C VAL A 6 -6.84 -1.65 2.51
N GLU A 7 -8.06 -1.67 3.02
CA GLU A 7 -9.18 -0.93 2.44
C GLU A 7 -9.09 0.54 2.84
N LEU A 8 -8.70 1.41 1.90
CA LEU A 8 -8.36 2.80 2.18
C LEU A 8 -9.57 3.62 2.67
N LYS A 9 -10.78 3.32 2.20
CA LYS A 9 -11.99 4.05 2.62
C LYS A 9 -12.36 3.76 4.07
N LYS A 10 -12.24 2.50 4.46
CA LYS A 10 -12.58 2.03 5.82
C LYS A 10 -11.41 2.14 6.78
N ARG A 11 -10.17 2.28 6.26
CA ARG A 11 -8.91 2.27 7.01
C ARG A 11 -8.78 0.98 7.83
N GLU A 12 -9.02 -0.15 7.18
CA GLU A 12 -9.04 -1.48 7.81
C GLU A 12 -8.15 -2.46 7.04
N ALA A 13 -7.52 -3.37 7.77
CA ALA A 13 -6.83 -4.52 7.18
C ALA A 13 -7.88 -5.60 6.84
N VAL A 14 -7.94 -5.98 5.57
CA VAL A 14 -8.83 -7.04 5.07
C VAL A 14 -8.00 -8.28 4.81
N TRP A 15 -8.13 -9.27 5.69
CA TRP A 15 -7.45 -10.56 5.56
C TRP A 15 -8.02 -11.36 4.38
N ARG A 16 -7.13 -11.96 3.58
CA ARG A 16 -7.54 -12.84 2.48
C ARG A 16 -8.28 -14.08 3.00
N LEU A 17 -7.77 -14.64 4.09
CA LEU A 17 -8.41 -15.71 4.86
C LEU A 17 -8.80 -15.15 6.23
N PRO A 18 -10.10 -15.14 6.59
CA PRO A 18 -10.56 -14.56 7.86
C PRO A 18 -9.86 -15.12 9.10
N GLU A 19 -9.48 -16.40 9.08
CA GLU A 19 -8.79 -17.05 10.19
C GLU A 19 -7.46 -16.38 10.57
N PHE A 20 -6.77 -15.71 9.63
CA PHE A 20 -5.52 -15.01 9.92
C PHE A 20 -5.70 -13.82 10.87
N GLY A 21 -6.87 -13.18 10.85
CA GLY A 21 -7.19 -12.09 11.78
C GLY A 21 -7.28 -12.53 13.24
N ASN A 22 -7.37 -13.84 13.51
CA ASN A 22 -7.32 -14.39 14.86
C ASN A 22 -5.88 -14.55 15.39
N PHE A 23 -4.89 -14.61 14.50
CA PHE A 23 -3.49 -14.88 14.85
C PHE A 23 -2.58 -13.67 14.68
N ALA A 24 -2.94 -12.73 13.81
CA ALA A 24 -2.16 -11.55 13.50
C ALA A 24 -3.05 -10.31 13.44
N HIS A 25 -2.45 -9.17 13.78
CA HIS A 25 -3.06 -7.86 13.64
C HIS A 25 -2.15 -6.97 12.81
N PHE A 26 -2.74 -6.14 11.96
CA PHE A 26 -2.04 -5.12 11.20
C PHE A 26 -2.70 -3.77 11.46
N ASP A 27 -1.90 -2.78 11.88
CA ASP A 27 -2.35 -1.39 11.99
C ASP A 27 -2.40 -0.74 10.58
N PRO A 28 -3.60 -0.43 10.06
CA PRO A 28 -3.78 0.16 8.74
C PRO A 28 -3.07 1.51 8.58
N GLN A 29 -2.84 2.23 9.67
CA GLN A 29 -2.16 3.53 9.66
C GLN A 29 -0.72 3.42 9.16
N ASN A 30 -0.03 2.31 9.43
CA ASN A 30 1.30 2.03 8.91
C ASN A 30 1.29 1.92 7.38
N GLY A 31 0.30 1.20 6.83
CA GLY A 31 0.12 1.09 5.37
C GLY A 31 -0.17 2.44 4.70
N LEU A 32 -1.03 3.27 5.31
CA LEU A 32 -1.32 4.62 4.83
C LEU A 32 -0.09 5.53 4.83
N ALA A 33 0.73 5.46 5.89
CA ALA A 33 1.99 6.20 5.96
C ALA A 33 2.97 5.77 4.87
N SER A 34 3.12 4.46 4.64
CA SER A 34 3.97 3.94 3.55
C SER A 34 3.49 4.40 2.17
N ILE A 35 2.17 4.41 1.91
CA ILE A 35 1.60 4.92 0.65
C ILE A 35 1.94 6.40 0.44
N ALA A 36 1.86 7.22 1.49
CA ALA A 36 2.22 8.63 1.41
C ALA A 36 3.69 8.85 1.04
N VAL A 37 4.60 8.06 1.63
CA VAL A 37 6.03 8.09 1.30
C VAL A 37 6.28 7.61 -0.13
N ILE A 38 5.64 6.51 -0.55
CA ILE A 38 5.76 5.98 -1.92
C ILE A 38 5.28 7.02 -2.94
N LYS A 39 4.17 7.72 -2.66
CA LYS A 39 3.67 8.78 -3.53
C LYS A 39 4.68 9.92 -3.67
N ALA A 40 5.25 10.40 -2.56
CA ALA A 40 6.27 11.44 -2.60
C ALA A 40 7.52 11.01 -3.38
N HIS A 41 7.97 9.76 -3.23
CA HIS A 41 9.08 9.22 -4.01
C HIS A 41 8.73 9.09 -5.50
N LEU A 42 7.51 8.66 -5.82
CA LEU A 42 7.05 8.54 -7.19
C LEU A 42 7.02 9.92 -7.89
N ASP A 43 6.55 10.96 -7.21
CA ASP A 43 6.57 12.33 -7.74
C ASP A 43 8.00 12.75 -8.11
N VAL A 44 8.99 12.45 -7.26
CA VAL A 44 10.42 12.70 -7.55
C VAL A 44 10.91 11.89 -8.76
N LEU A 45 10.53 10.61 -8.86
CA LEU A 45 10.92 9.77 -10.00
C LEU A 45 10.29 10.24 -11.32
N VAL A 46 9.05 10.74 -11.28
CA VAL A 46 8.38 11.32 -12.45
C VAL A 46 9.14 12.55 -12.95
N GLU A 47 9.55 13.45 -12.06
CA GLU A 47 10.36 14.62 -12.46
C GLU A 47 11.73 14.19 -13.01
N ARG A 48 12.43 13.26 -12.34
CA ARG A 48 13.76 12.79 -12.78
C ARG A 48 13.77 12.04 -14.11
N SER A 49 12.67 11.36 -14.43
CA SER A 49 12.52 10.60 -15.68
C SER A 49 12.05 11.46 -16.86
N ASN A 50 12.00 12.78 -16.71
CA ASN A 50 11.37 13.69 -17.67
C ASN A 50 9.94 13.23 -18.02
N ARG A 51 9.22 12.69 -17.02
CA ARG A 51 7.85 12.18 -17.15
C ARG A 51 7.70 11.05 -18.18
N THR A 52 8.79 10.33 -18.48
CA THR A 52 8.77 9.20 -19.42
C THR A 52 8.01 8.03 -18.82
N ARG A 53 7.07 7.45 -19.56
CA ARG A 53 6.34 6.25 -19.14
C ARG A 53 7.22 5.02 -19.31
N ALA A 54 7.16 4.10 -18.35
CA ALA A 54 7.72 2.77 -18.53
C ALA A 54 7.03 2.08 -19.73
N THR A 55 7.82 1.42 -20.57
CA THR A 55 7.33 0.53 -21.62
C THR A 55 7.19 -0.87 -21.03
N ASN A 56 6.03 -1.49 -21.22
CA ASN A 56 5.68 -2.84 -20.73
C ASN A 56 6.03 -3.90 -21.76
#